data_AF-A0A7K4ZVQ5-F1
#
_entry.id   AF-A0A7K4ZVQ5-F1
#
_cell.length_a   1.000
_cell.length_b   1.000
_cell.length_c   1.000
_cell.angle_alpha   90.00
_cell.angle_beta   90.00
_cell.angle_gamma   90.00
#
_symmetry.space_group_name_H-M   'P 1'
#
loop_
_entity.id
_entity.type
_entity.pdbx_description
1 polymer ?
#
loop_
_entity_poly.entity_id
_entity_poly.type
_entity_poly.pdbx_seq_one_letter_code
_entity_poly.pdbx_strand_id
1 'polypeptide(L)' 'LCPPFFFQHLIYPSNHMNYTVIWALLDTLSQELQSLIEHPNGTETSPAATCKELMLAHPSLPDG' A
#
# COMPACT_ATOMS: atom_id res chain seq x y z
N LEU A 1 12.76 3.89 -42.09
CA LEU A 1 11.92 4.94 -41.49
C LEU A 1 10.48 4.42 -41.49
N CYS A 2 9.99 3.94 -40.36
CA CYS A 2 8.64 3.34 -40.23
C CYS A 2 7.63 4.47 -39.96
N PRO A 3 6.46 4.52 -40.63
CA PRO A 3 5.52 5.65 -40.52
C PRO A 3 4.77 5.66 -39.17
N PRO A 4 4.31 6.83 -38.70
CA PRO A 4 3.90 7.07 -37.31
C PRO A 4 2.50 6.57 -36.92
N PHE A 5 1.86 5.72 -37.72
CA PHE A 5 0.42 5.44 -37.60
C PHE A 5 0.04 4.19 -36.80
N PHE A 6 0.99 3.45 -36.22
CA PHE A 6 0.71 2.15 -35.60
C PHE A 6 0.16 2.21 -34.15
N PHE A 7 0.14 3.38 -33.50
CA PHE A 7 -0.22 3.48 -32.07
C PHE A 7 -1.69 3.86 -31.78
N GLN A 8 -2.50 4.21 -32.78
CA GLN A 8 -3.89 4.63 -32.52
C GLN A 8 -4.78 3.51 -31.97
N HIS A 9 -4.46 2.25 -32.25
CA HIS A 9 -5.20 1.10 -31.71
C HIS A 9 -4.80 0.70 -30.28
N LEU A 10 -3.67 1.19 -29.77
CA LEU A 10 -3.25 0.97 -28.38
C LEU A 10 -3.83 2.02 -27.42
N ILE A 11 -4.40 3.11 -27.96
CA ILE A 11 -5.27 4.05 -27.25
C ILE A 11 -6.74 3.64 -27.53
N TYR A 12 -7.03 2.34 -27.40
CA TYR A 12 -8.40 1.87 -27.34
C TYR A 12 -9.02 2.43 -26.04
N PRO A 13 -10.23 2.99 -26.10
CA PRO A 13 -10.62 4.05 -25.19
C PRO A 13 -10.73 3.56 -23.75
N SER A 14 -9.92 4.15 -22.88
CA SER A 14 -10.10 4.20 -21.42
C SER A 14 -11.36 5.02 -21.04
N ASN A 15 -12.48 4.85 -21.75
CA ASN A 15 -13.70 5.66 -21.62
C ASN A 15 -14.72 5.10 -20.62
N HIS A 16 -14.37 4.09 -19.85
CA HIS A 16 -15.22 3.58 -18.77
C HIS A 16 -14.45 3.27 -17.48
N MET A 17 -13.29 3.91 -17.30
CA MET A 17 -12.56 3.85 -16.05
C MET A 17 -13.24 4.81 -15.07
N ASN A 18 -14.15 4.27 -14.24
CA ASN A 18 -14.79 5.03 -13.18
C ASN A 18 -13.72 5.40 -12.15
N TYR A 19 -13.21 6.64 -12.25
CA TYR A 19 -12.13 7.14 -11.40
C TYR A 19 -12.42 6.94 -9.91
N THR A 20 -13.68 7.00 -9.49
CA THR A 20 -14.08 6.71 -8.11
C THR A 20 -13.75 5.28 -7.71
N VAL A 21 -14.00 4.30 -8.58
CA VAL A 21 -13.69 2.89 -8.34
C VAL A 21 -12.19 2.66 -8.29
N ILE A 22 -11.44 3.32 -9.18
CA ILE A 22 -9.97 3.21 -9.23
C ILE A 22 -9.35 3.79 -7.96
N TRP A 23 -9.81 4.95 -7.52
CA TRP A 23 -9.33 5.56 -6.29
C TRP A 23 -9.67 4.72 -5.06
N ALA A 24 -10.88 4.17 -4.99
CA ALA A 24 -11.26 3.26 -3.90
C ALA A 24 -10.39 1.99 -3.87
N LEU A 25 -10.06 1.44 -5.04
CA LEU A 25 -9.18 0.28 -5.15
C LEU A 25 -7.74 0.63 -4.73
N LEU A 26 -7.20 1.77 -5.19
CA LEU A 26 -5.88 2.23 -4.79
C LEU A 26 -5.78 2.52 -3.29
N ASP A 27 -6.84 3.11 -2.71
CA ASP A 27 -6.93 3.37 -1.27
C ASP A 27 -6.92 2.05 -0.48
N THR A 28 -7.75 1.08 -0.90
CA THR A 28 -7.78 -0.25 -0.27
C THR A 28 -6.41 -0.94 -0.32
N LEU A 29 -5.76 -0.94 -1.48
CA LEU A 29 -4.43 -1.52 -1.64
C LEU A 29 -3.38 -0.79 -0.79
N SER A 30 -3.48 0.54 -0.68
CA SER A 30 -2.59 1.32 0.17
C SER A 30 -2.76 0.94 1.64
N GLN A 31 -3.99 0.74 2.10
CA GLN A 31 -4.29 0.31 3.48
C GLN A 31 -3.78 -1.11 3.76
N GLU A 32 -3.99 -2.05 2.82
CA GLU A 32 -3.47 -3.41 2.95
C GLU A 32 -1.94 -3.41 3.02
N LEU A 33 -1.27 -2.66 2.14
CA LEU A 33 0.18 -2.52 2.16
C LEU A 33 0.68 -1.88 3.45
N GLN A 34 -0.01 -0.85 3.96
CA GLN A 34 0.32 -0.26 5.26
C GLN A 34 0.22 -1.30 6.38
N SER A 35 -0.84 -2.11 6.41
CA SER A 35 -0.99 -3.15 7.44
C SER A 35 0.09 -4.24 7.39
N LEU A 36 0.71 -4.47 6.23
CA LEU A 36 1.83 -5.40 6.07
C LEU A 36 3.19 -4.80 6.49
N ILE A 37 3.32 -3.47 6.47
CA ILE A 37 4.55 -2.74 6.76
C ILE A 37 4.56 -2.21 8.20
N GLU A 38 3.38 -1.95 8.76
CA GLU A 38 3.25 -1.43 10.12
C GLU A 38 3.77 -2.46 11.12
N HIS A 39 4.77 -2.04 11.90
CA HIS A 39 5.37 -2.89 12.92
C HIS A 39 4.43 -2.93 14.13
N PRO A 40 4.36 -4.08 14.84
CA PRO A 40 3.54 -4.17 16.03
C PRO A 40 4.05 -3.21 17.12
N ASN A 41 3.13 -2.46 17.73
CA ASN A 41 3.45 -1.41 18.69
C ASN A 41 3.30 -1.84 20.16
N GLY A 42 2.93 -3.10 20.40
CA GLY A 42 2.82 -3.66 21.75
C GLY A 42 1.51 -3.32 22.47
N THR A 43 0.53 -2.72 21.79
CA THR A 43 -0.82 -2.51 22.33
C THR A 43 -1.65 -3.80 22.30
N GLU A 44 -2.75 -3.85 23.04
CA GLU A 44 -3.67 -5.00 23.03
C GLU A 44 -4.18 -5.33 21.62
N THR A 45 -4.41 -4.31 20.80
CA THR A 45 -4.91 -4.44 19.42
C THR A 45 -3.82 -4.71 18.39
N SER A 46 -2.54 -4.47 18.73
CA SER A 46 -1.39 -4.73 17.86
C SER A 46 -0.19 -5.21 18.69
N PRO A 47 -0.28 -6.43 19.26
CA PRO A 47 0.76 -6.96 20.13
C PRO A 47 2.00 -7.33 19.31
N ALA A 48 3.18 -7.08 19.88
CA ALA A 48 4.42 -7.63 19.34
C ALA A 48 4.56 -9.11 19.76
N ALA A 49 5.20 -9.93 18.92
CA ALA A 49 5.42 -11.34 19.26
C ALA A 49 6.48 -11.49 20.38
N THR A 50 7.43 -10.56 20.45
CA THR A 50 8.45 -10.51 21.51
C THR A 50 8.82 -9.09 21.91
N CYS A 51 9.30 -8.88 23.14
CA CYS A 51 9.82 -7.57 23.57
C CYS A 51 10.98 -7.09 22.70
N LYS A 52 11.82 -8.02 22.21
CA LYS A 52 12.96 -7.67 21.34
C LYS A 52 12.52 -7.11 19.99
N GLU A 53 11.48 -7.70 19.40
CA GLU A 53 10.87 -7.18 18.17
C GLU A 53 10.33 -5.76 18.38
N LEU A 54 9.59 -5.55 19.47
CA LEU A 54 9.04 -4.25 19.84
C LEU A 54 10.14 -3.19 20.01
N MET A 55 11.23 -3.51 20.71
CA MET A 55 12.36 -2.61 20.93
C MET A 55 13.09 -2.25 19.62
N LEU A 56 13.19 -3.19 18.67
CA LEU A 56 13.81 -2.92 17.37
C LEU A 56 12.96 -1.96 16.53
N ALA A 57 11.64 -2.10 16.58
CA ALA A 57 10.70 -1.21 15.88
C ALA A 57 10.54 0.16 16.59
N HIS A 58 10.60 0.18 17.92
CA HIS A 58 10.34 1.36 18.76
C HIS A 58 11.43 1.53 19.84
N PRO A 59 12.65 1.95 19.46
CA PRO A 59 13.79 2.00 20.38
C PRO A 59 13.68 3.07 21.49
N SER A 60 12.73 4.00 21.37
CA SER A 60 12.46 5.03 22.37
C SER A 60 11.41 4.63 23.40
N LEU A 61 10.80 3.45 23.25
CA LEU A 61 9.76 2.96 24.15
C LEU A 61 10.43 2.56 25.48
N PRO A 62 9.96 3.06 26.64
CA PRO A 62 10.56 2.73 27.93
C PRO A 62 10.23 1.30 28.36
N ASP A 63 11.05 0.72 29.23
CA ASP A 63 10.74 -0.57 29.86
C ASP A 63 9.46 -0.46 30.73
N GLY A 64 8.62 -1.49 30.71
CA GLY A 64 7.33 -1.51 31.40
C GLY A 64 6.68 -2.88 31.44
#